data_AF-A0A160PL46-F1
#
_entry.id   AF-A0A160PL46-F1
#
_cell.length_a   1.000
_cell.length_b   1.000
_cell.length_c   1.000
_cell.angle_alpha   90.00
_cell.angle_beta   90.00
_cell.angle_gamma   90.00
#
_symmetry.space_group_name_H-M   'P 1'
#
loop_
_entity.id
_entity.type
_entity.pdbx_description
1 polymer ?
#
loop_
_entity_poly.entity_id
_entity_poly.type
_entity_poly.pdbx_seq_one_letter_code
_entity_poly.pdbx_strand_id
1 'polypeptide(L)'
;MRYVLTLTALIALIASPASPQSQQDKGALKRFAVSEIYHGPPVFPDFRGRDRGFNLYRTRIRAGISSGPNFSGTYSLISFGCGTGCTQVYIADNRNGYVGNVPIGGEETPYLQMFYNINSSAIIAYWQYGGRCVRKVLALVDRNFNEYQQSEIGPEEACYNIGDASNLQSVQRALGGKEEPSNLPDIAPATPASAHSDREANLNQQAGFIAAVKHARTEYAQGQNDMAKGAARPMRAKNVCAALKGYSVSGWIGKISKLSSNSEGKGVLHIEISPQITLKTWNNALSDISDGTLIEAGSKVFRQASALREGADIQFSGSFIPSSIDCVKEGSLTLSGSIERPEYLFRFSDVSPI
;
A
#
# COMPACT_ATOMS: atom_id res chain seq x y z
N MET A 1 15.24 -62.43 -13.28
CA MET A 1 14.31 -61.32 -13.57
C MET A 1 14.09 -60.53 -12.30
N ARG A 2 14.58 -59.27 -12.22
CA ARG A 2 14.36 -58.36 -11.08
C ARG A 2 13.24 -57.39 -11.46
N TYR A 3 12.14 -57.40 -10.71
CA TYR A 3 11.06 -56.42 -10.85
C TYR A 3 11.42 -55.16 -10.06
N VAL A 4 11.45 -54.01 -10.73
CA VAL A 4 11.53 -52.68 -10.10
C VAL A 4 10.12 -52.08 -10.15
N LEU A 5 9.45 -52.00 -9.01
CA LEU A 5 8.19 -51.27 -8.82
C LEU A 5 8.53 -49.79 -8.59
N THR A 6 8.19 -48.92 -9.53
CA THR A 6 8.24 -47.47 -9.35
C THR A 6 6.90 -46.98 -8.78
N LEU A 7 6.92 -46.54 -7.53
CA LEU A 7 5.77 -45.93 -6.84
C LEU A 7 5.69 -44.45 -7.23
N THR A 8 4.76 -44.05 -8.11
CA THR A 8 4.45 -42.64 -8.37
C THR A 8 3.44 -42.15 -7.34
N ALA A 9 3.90 -41.34 -6.38
CA ALA A 9 3.03 -40.65 -5.42
C ALA A 9 2.33 -39.47 -6.11
N LEU A 10 1.00 -39.52 -6.22
CA LEU A 10 0.17 -38.43 -6.71
C LEU A 10 -0.08 -37.45 -5.55
N ILE A 11 0.61 -36.30 -5.55
CA ILE A 11 0.35 -35.22 -4.57
C ILE A 11 -0.82 -34.40 -5.09
N ALA A 12 -2.00 -34.56 -4.50
CA ALA A 12 -3.15 -33.70 -4.74
C ALA A 12 -2.94 -32.36 -4.01
N LEU A 13 -2.81 -31.25 -4.74
CA LEU A 13 -2.84 -29.90 -4.19
C LEU A 13 -4.25 -29.63 -3.63
N ILE A 14 -4.39 -29.60 -2.31
CA ILE A 14 -5.60 -29.16 -1.64
C ILE A 14 -5.60 -27.63 -1.67
N ALA A 15 -6.39 -27.03 -2.56
CA ALA A 15 -6.63 -25.59 -2.52
C ALA A 15 -7.46 -25.25 -1.27
N SER A 16 -6.93 -24.39 -0.39
CA SER A 16 -7.69 -23.89 0.76
C SER A 16 -8.96 -23.18 0.27
N PRO A 17 -10.15 -23.54 0.79
CA PRO A 17 -11.39 -22.91 0.36
C PRO A 17 -11.39 -21.43 0.79
N ALA A 18 -11.75 -20.55 -0.15
CA ALA A 18 -11.89 -19.12 0.13
C ALA A 18 -12.89 -18.90 1.27
N SER A 19 -12.57 -17.97 2.17
CA SER A 19 -13.43 -17.67 3.32
C SER A 19 -14.88 -17.36 2.89
N PRO A 20 -15.91 -17.74 3.67
CA PRO A 20 -17.32 -17.47 3.34
C PRO A 20 -17.58 -15.98 3.05
N GLN A 21 -16.87 -15.09 3.74
CA GLN A 21 -16.98 -13.65 3.53
C GLN A 21 -16.46 -13.22 2.15
N SER A 22 -15.32 -13.77 1.71
CA SER A 22 -14.77 -13.50 0.38
C SER A 22 -15.72 -13.92 -0.73
N GLN A 23 -16.44 -15.04 -0.57
CA GLN A 23 -17.43 -15.49 -1.55
C GLN A 23 -18.63 -14.56 -1.63
N GLN A 24 -19.13 -14.08 -0.48
CA GLN A 24 -20.20 -13.09 -0.43
C GLN A 24 -19.81 -11.77 -1.09
N ASP A 25 -18.58 -11.32 -0.87
CA ASP A 25 -18.04 -10.10 -1.47
C ASP A 25 -17.94 -10.20 -3.00
N LYS A 26 -17.37 -11.31 -3.50
CA LYS A 26 -17.34 -11.59 -4.94
C LYS A 26 -18.75 -11.65 -5.52
N GLY A 27 -19.70 -12.24 -4.80
CA GLY A 27 -21.11 -12.29 -5.20
C GLY A 27 -21.75 -10.90 -5.28
N ALA A 28 -21.48 -10.03 -4.31
CA ALA A 28 -21.98 -8.66 -4.31
C ALA A 28 -21.45 -7.85 -5.51
N LEU A 29 -20.15 -7.87 -5.79
CA LEU A 29 -19.59 -7.17 -6.96
C LEU A 29 -20.19 -7.67 -8.28
N LYS A 30 -20.38 -8.98 -8.43
CA LYS A 30 -21.01 -9.56 -9.62
C LYS A 30 -22.47 -9.15 -9.79
N ARG A 31 -23.22 -9.02 -8.69
CA ARG A 31 -24.63 -8.61 -8.72
C ARG A 31 -24.81 -7.19 -9.27
N PHE A 32 -23.83 -6.32 -9.07
CA PHE A 32 -23.85 -4.93 -9.51
C PHE A 32 -22.85 -4.66 -10.65
N ALA A 33 -22.64 -5.66 -11.51
CA ALA A 33 -21.69 -5.54 -12.62
C ALA A 33 -22.12 -4.45 -13.61
N VAL A 34 -21.13 -3.71 -14.12
CA VAL A 34 -21.28 -2.74 -15.21
C VAL A 34 -20.38 -3.15 -16.37
N SER A 35 -20.86 -2.95 -17.59
CA SER A 35 -20.16 -3.34 -18.83
C SER A 35 -19.56 -2.14 -19.58
N GLU A 36 -20.14 -0.96 -19.45
CA GLU A 36 -19.65 0.25 -20.12
C GLU A 36 -18.53 0.90 -19.31
N ILE A 37 -17.36 1.06 -19.94
CA ILE A 37 -16.22 1.78 -19.38
C ILE A 37 -15.98 3.05 -20.20
N TYR A 38 -15.84 4.18 -19.51
CA TYR A 38 -15.55 5.45 -20.16
C TYR A 38 -14.05 5.55 -20.49
N HIS A 39 -13.75 5.81 -21.76
CA HIS A 39 -12.38 5.98 -22.27
C HIS A 39 -12.13 7.37 -22.88
N GLY A 40 -13.09 8.28 -22.78
CA GLY A 40 -12.95 9.64 -23.32
C GLY A 40 -12.03 10.52 -22.47
N PRO A 41 -11.76 11.77 -22.92
CA PRO A 41 -10.97 12.72 -22.16
C PRO A 41 -11.66 13.06 -20.83
N PRO A 42 -10.90 13.31 -19.74
CA PRO A 42 -11.47 13.67 -18.46
C PRO A 42 -12.14 15.05 -18.52
N VAL A 43 -13.38 15.12 -18.02
CA VAL A 43 -14.06 16.40 -17.75
C VAL A 43 -13.90 16.75 -16.28
N PHE A 44 -13.41 17.96 -15.99
CA PHE A 44 -13.12 18.39 -14.62
C PHE A 44 -14.32 19.08 -13.95
N PRO A 45 -14.42 19.02 -12.61
CA PRO A 45 -15.49 19.66 -11.86
C PRO A 45 -15.39 21.18 -11.90
N ASP A 46 -16.55 21.83 -11.80
CA ASP A 46 -16.65 23.27 -11.67
C ASP A 46 -16.65 23.68 -10.20
N PHE A 47 -15.44 23.81 -9.62
CA PHE A 47 -15.26 24.22 -8.23
C PHE A 47 -15.61 25.70 -7.95
N ARG A 48 -15.94 26.49 -8.98
CA ARG A 48 -16.39 27.87 -8.83
C ARG A 48 -17.92 27.99 -8.86
N GLY A 49 -18.61 27.04 -9.50
CA GLY A 49 -20.06 26.96 -9.56
C GLY A 49 -20.61 25.67 -8.94
N ARG A 50 -21.00 24.70 -9.78
CA ARG A 50 -21.76 23.51 -9.39
C ARG A 50 -21.14 22.76 -8.21
N ASP A 51 -19.83 22.57 -8.22
CA ASP A 51 -19.09 21.70 -7.31
C ASP A 51 -18.34 22.51 -6.23
N ARG A 52 -18.74 23.76 -5.98
CA ARG A 52 -18.09 24.65 -5.00
C ARG A 52 -17.92 24.05 -3.60
N GLY A 53 -18.85 23.19 -3.18
CA GLY A 53 -18.80 22.52 -1.87
C GLY A 53 -17.59 21.59 -1.71
N PHE A 54 -17.01 21.14 -2.82
CA PHE A 54 -15.85 20.25 -2.86
C PHE A 54 -14.53 21.00 -3.11
N ASN A 55 -14.58 22.34 -3.22
CA ASN A 55 -13.42 23.16 -3.59
C ASN A 55 -12.23 23.04 -2.63
N LEU A 56 -12.49 22.72 -1.35
CA LEU A 56 -11.44 22.46 -0.35
C LEU A 56 -10.54 21.29 -0.76
N TYR A 57 -11.10 20.31 -1.49
CA TYR A 57 -10.42 19.10 -1.92
C TYR A 57 -10.16 19.05 -3.42
N ARG A 58 -10.29 20.19 -4.12
CA ARG A 58 -10.17 20.30 -5.58
C ARG A 58 -8.94 19.61 -6.15
N THR A 59 -7.79 19.73 -5.49
CA THR A 59 -6.53 19.15 -5.98
C THR A 59 -6.60 17.63 -6.00
N ARG A 60 -7.14 17.02 -4.94
CA ARG A 60 -7.28 15.56 -4.82
C ARG A 60 -8.32 15.03 -5.81
N ILE A 61 -9.43 15.75 -5.96
CA ILE A 61 -10.50 15.36 -6.89
C ILE A 61 -10.03 15.46 -8.34
N ARG A 62 -9.33 16.54 -8.71
CA ARG A 62 -8.73 16.69 -10.04
C ARG A 62 -7.72 15.58 -10.31
N ALA A 63 -6.86 15.26 -9.34
CA ALA A 63 -5.90 14.17 -9.48
C ALA A 63 -6.60 12.83 -9.74
N GLY A 64 -7.65 12.50 -8.97
CA GLY A 64 -8.42 11.28 -9.19
C GLY A 64 -9.03 11.19 -10.59
N ILE A 65 -9.66 12.26 -11.07
CA ILE A 65 -10.21 12.32 -12.43
C ILE A 65 -9.12 12.19 -13.50
N SER A 66 -7.96 12.81 -13.30
CA SER A 66 -6.82 12.69 -14.22
C SER A 66 -6.28 11.26 -14.32
N SER A 67 -6.39 10.46 -13.26
CA SER A 67 -5.98 9.05 -13.26
C SER A 67 -6.93 8.13 -14.04
N GLY A 68 -8.12 8.62 -14.40
CA GLY A 68 -9.14 7.84 -15.10
C GLY A 68 -10.11 7.11 -14.15
N PRO A 69 -11.23 6.59 -14.68
CA PRO A 69 -12.24 5.93 -13.87
C PRO A 69 -11.72 4.61 -13.29
N ASN A 70 -12.05 4.34 -12.03
CA ASN A 70 -11.70 3.11 -11.31
C ASN A 70 -12.92 2.41 -10.67
N PHE A 71 -14.12 2.98 -10.86
CA PHE A 71 -15.35 2.56 -10.22
C PHE A 71 -16.55 2.78 -11.16
N SER A 72 -17.47 1.82 -11.21
CA SER A 72 -18.75 1.95 -11.93
C SER A 72 -18.63 2.49 -13.37
N GLY A 73 -17.62 2.03 -14.11
CA GLY A 73 -17.42 2.31 -15.53
C GLY A 73 -16.89 3.71 -15.87
N THR A 74 -17.41 4.75 -15.21
CA THR A 74 -17.12 6.16 -15.53
C THR A 74 -16.66 6.98 -14.33
N TYR A 75 -16.72 6.44 -13.12
CA TYR A 75 -16.41 7.19 -11.91
C TYR A 75 -14.99 6.93 -11.42
N SER A 76 -14.36 7.99 -10.93
CA SER A 76 -13.21 7.94 -10.04
C SER A 76 -13.70 7.95 -8.60
N LEU A 77 -13.57 6.84 -7.89
CA LEU A 77 -13.73 6.80 -6.43
C LEU A 77 -12.42 7.29 -5.80
N ILE A 78 -12.54 8.40 -5.06
CA ILE A 78 -11.43 9.18 -4.53
C ILE A 78 -11.50 9.11 -3.01
N SER A 79 -10.48 8.55 -2.39
CA SER A 79 -10.38 8.51 -0.93
C SER A 79 -9.06 9.07 -0.41
N PHE A 80 -9.10 9.68 0.77
CA PHE A 80 -7.91 10.22 1.43
C PHE A 80 -8.13 10.39 2.94
N GLY A 81 -7.05 10.40 3.71
CA GLY A 81 -7.13 10.62 5.15
C GLY A 81 -7.63 12.02 5.52
N CYS A 82 -8.51 12.10 6.52
CA CYS A 82 -9.02 13.35 7.13
C CYS A 82 -8.57 13.55 8.59
N GLY A 83 -7.87 12.58 9.17
CA GLY A 83 -7.47 12.55 10.58
C GLY A 83 -7.13 11.11 10.99
N THR A 84 -6.91 10.86 12.28
CA THR A 84 -6.60 9.52 12.79
C THR A 84 -7.77 8.56 12.56
N GLY A 85 -7.55 7.49 11.80
CA GLY A 85 -8.58 6.52 11.44
C GLY A 85 -9.66 7.04 10.48
N CYS A 86 -9.68 8.34 10.19
CA CYS A 86 -10.67 8.99 9.33
C CYS A 86 -10.27 8.90 7.86
N THR A 87 -11.15 8.36 7.01
CA THR A 87 -10.97 8.36 5.54
C THR A 87 -12.13 9.11 4.90
N GLN A 88 -11.86 10.23 4.25
CA GLN A 88 -12.86 10.93 3.43
C GLN A 88 -13.00 10.23 2.07
N VAL A 89 -14.22 10.08 1.57
CA VAL A 89 -14.50 9.44 0.28
C VAL A 89 -15.43 10.32 -0.57
N TYR A 90 -15.08 10.45 -1.85
CA TYR A 90 -15.89 11.11 -2.88
C TYR A 90 -15.93 10.24 -4.14
N ILE A 91 -16.94 10.46 -4.98
CA ILE A 91 -16.91 10.01 -6.37
C ILE A 91 -16.85 11.22 -7.31
N ALA A 92 -16.19 11.05 -8.44
CA ALA A 92 -16.25 12.01 -9.54
C ALA A 92 -16.48 11.32 -10.88
N ASP A 93 -17.39 11.83 -11.70
CA ASP A 93 -17.68 11.27 -13.03
C ASP A 93 -16.69 11.82 -14.07
N ASN A 94 -15.87 10.95 -14.66
CA ASN A 94 -14.87 11.33 -15.65
C ASN A 94 -15.50 11.84 -16.96
N ARG A 95 -16.78 11.56 -17.22
CA ARG A 95 -17.51 11.97 -18.43
C ARG A 95 -18.02 13.41 -18.38
N ASN A 96 -18.41 13.92 -17.21
CA ASN A 96 -19.07 15.22 -17.08
C ASN A 96 -18.58 16.07 -15.87
N GLY A 97 -17.59 15.57 -15.14
CA GLY A 97 -16.97 16.24 -14.01
C GLY A 97 -17.83 16.34 -12.75
N TYR A 98 -19.00 15.69 -12.69
CA TYR A 98 -19.83 15.68 -11.49
C TYR A 98 -19.05 15.17 -10.28
N VAL A 99 -19.23 15.77 -9.11
CA VAL A 99 -18.65 15.29 -7.84
C VAL A 99 -19.77 15.02 -6.84
N GLY A 100 -19.69 13.88 -6.15
CA GLY A 100 -20.66 13.45 -5.17
C GLY A 100 -20.02 12.90 -3.90
N ASN A 101 -20.78 12.97 -2.81
CA ASN A 101 -20.45 12.28 -1.57
C ASN A 101 -20.72 10.79 -1.71
N VAL A 102 -19.97 9.99 -0.95
CA VAL A 102 -20.26 8.57 -0.75
C VAL A 102 -20.77 8.42 0.70
N PRO A 103 -21.83 7.63 0.98
CA PRO A 103 -22.39 7.47 2.32
C PRO A 103 -21.54 6.55 3.21
N ILE A 104 -20.22 6.63 3.07
CA ILE A 104 -19.17 6.02 3.88
C ILE A 104 -17.95 6.95 3.84
N GLY A 105 -17.15 6.88 4.89
CA GLY A 105 -16.02 7.76 5.13
C GLY A 105 -16.25 8.69 6.33
N GLY A 106 -15.32 9.60 6.56
CA GLY A 106 -15.33 10.52 7.68
C GLY A 106 -15.10 9.82 9.03
N GLU A 107 -15.54 10.47 10.10
CA GLU A 107 -15.40 9.98 11.47
C GLU A 107 -16.40 8.86 11.81
N GLU A 108 -17.49 8.74 11.06
CA GLU A 108 -18.54 7.74 11.32
C GLU A 108 -18.13 6.32 10.90
N THR A 109 -17.09 6.19 10.08
CA THR A 109 -16.57 4.91 9.61
C THR A 109 -15.05 4.84 9.80
N PRO A 110 -14.57 4.75 11.05
CA PRO A 110 -13.15 4.77 11.32
C PRO A 110 -12.47 3.49 10.84
N TYR A 111 -11.24 3.62 10.36
CA TYR A 111 -10.44 2.54 9.77
C TYR A 111 -11.10 1.88 8.56
N LEU A 112 -11.85 2.67 7.78
CA LEU A 112 -12.56 2.23 6.59
C LEU A 112 -11.63 1.55 5.56
N GLN A 113 -11.96 0.30 5.23
CA GLN A 113 -11.46 -0.42 4.06
C GLN A 113 -12.58 -0.55 3.02
N MET A 114 -12.23 -0.50 1.74
CA MET A 114 -13.19 -0.59 0.65
C MET A 114 -12.70 -1.53 -0.44
N PHE A 115 -13.58 -2.39 -0.93
CA PHE A 115 -13.40 -3.24 -2.10
C PHE A 115 -14.37 -2.81 -3.19
N TYR A 116 -13.82 -2.44 -4.33
CA TYR A 116 -14.56 -1.97 -5.51
C TYR A 116 -13.69 -2.19 -6.75
N ASN A 117 -14.29 -2.10 -7.94
CA ASN A 117 -13.55 -2.11 -9.20
C ASN A 117 -14.36 -1.37 -10.28
N ILE A 118 -13.73 -1.15 -11.43
CA ILE A 118 -14.33 -0.42 -12.55
C ILE A 118 -15.53 -1.15 -13.17
N ASN A 119 -15.60 -2.48 -13.05
CA ASN A 119 -16.65 -3.33 -13.61
C ASN A 119 -17.82 -3.55 -12.65
N SER A 120 -17.91 -2.80 -11.56
CA SER A 120 -18.99 -2.91 -10.57
C SER A 120 -19.40 -1.53 -10.11
N SER A 121 -20.71 -1.32 -9.95
CA SER A 121 -21.24 -0.14 -9.26
C SER A 121 -21.34 -0.32 -7.75
N ALA A 122 -20.93 -1.49 -7.22
CA ALA A 122 -20.91 -1.77 -5.79
C ALA A 122 -19.57 -1.44 -5.11
N ILE A 123 -19.67 -0.94 -3.89
CA ILE A 123 -18.60 -0.80 -2.90
C ILE A 123 -18.92 -1.73 -1.74
N ILE A 124 -17.94 -2.54 -1.34
CA ILE A 124 -17.99 -3.33 -0.11
C ILE A 124 -17.07 -2.64 0.89
N ALA A 125 -17.66 -2.09 1.94
CA ALA A 125 -16.98 -1.33 2.97
C ALA A 125 -16.86 -2.14 4.26
N TYR A 126 -15.73 -1.97 4.94
CA TYR A 126 -15.45 -2.53 6.26
C TYR A 126 -14.92 -1.44 7.18
N TRP A 127 -15.43 -1.33 8.39
CA TRP A 127 -14.92 -0.37 9.38
C TRP A 127 -15.12 -0.89 10.79
N GLN A 128 -14.43 -0.26 11.74
CA GLN A 128 -14.53 -0.63 13.15
C GLN A 128 -15.56 0.25 13.83
N TYR A 129 -16.43 -0.37 14.63
CA TYR A 129 -17.40 0.36 15.43
C TYR A 129 -17.72 -0.43 16.70
N GLY A 130 -17.57 0.19 17.87
CA GLY A 130 -17.88 -0.45 19.15
C GLY A 130 -17.08 -1.74 19.43
N GLY A 131 -15.83 -1.83 18.97
CA GLY A 131 -14.99 -3.04 19.09
C GLY A 131 -15.38 -4.18 18.14
N ARG A 132 -16.22 -3.90 17.15
CA ARG A 132 -16.72 -4.87 16.17
C ARG A 132 -16.33 -4.45 14.77
N CYS A 133 -16.18 -5.44 13.89
CA CYS A 133 -16.02 -5.20 12.46
C CYS A 133 -17.38 -5.16 11.78
N VAL A 134 -17.72 -4.02 11.20
CA VAL A 134 -18.94 -3.82 10.44
C VAL A 134 -18.61 -3.90 8.95
N ARG A 135 -19.44 -4.64 8.22
CA ARG A 135 -19.43 -4.74 6.76
C ARG A 135 -20.66 -4.04 6.20
N LYS A 136 -20.51 -3.29 5.11
CA LYS A 136 -21.63 -2.74 4.33
C LYS A 136 -21.41 -2.95 2.83
N VAL A 137 -22.49 -3.26 2.11
CA VAL A 137 -22.55 -3.24 0.65
C VAL A 137 -23.42 -2.06 0.22
N LEU A 138 -22.82 -1.17 -0.57
CA LEU A 138 -23.47 -0.04 -1.22
C LEU A 138 -23.39 -0.24 -2.72
N ALA A 139 -24.38 0.21 -3.49
CA ALA A 139 -24.22 0.32 -4.94
C ALA A 139 -24.75 1.65 -5.49
N LEU A 140 -24.03 2.18 -6.47
CA LEU A 140 -24.39 3.40 -7.17
C LEU A 140 -25.46 3.09 -8.23
N VAL A 141 -26.61 3.74 -8.12
CA VAL A 141 -27.73 3.68 -9.06
C VAL A 141 -28.20 5.11 -9.31
N ASP A 142 -28.20 5.56 -10.56
CA ASP A 142 -28.64 6.92 -10.94
C ASP A 142 -27.98 8.05 -10.13
N ARG A 143 -26.67 7.95 -9.91
CA ARG A 143 -25.86 8.87 -9.06
C ARG A 143 -26.16 8.85 -7.57
N ASN A 144 -27.04 7.96 -7.10
CA ASN A 144 -27.34 7.78 -5.69
C ASN A 144 -26.78 6.46 -5.18
N PHE A 145 -26.23 6.46 -3.97
CA PHE A 145 -25.81 5.23 -3.32
C PHE A 145 -26.97 4.63 -2.55
N ASN A 146 -27.35 3.41 -2.94
CA ASN A 146 -28.30 2.60 -2.22
C ASN A 146 -27.56 1.63 -1.31
N GLU A 147 -28.00 1.50 -0.06
CA GLU A 147 -27.47 0.52 0.88
C GLU A 147 -28.24 -0.81 0.75
N TYR A 148 -27.53 -1.92 0.59
CA TYR A 148 -28.15 -3.22 0.34
C TYR A 148 -28.00 -4.19 1.50
N GLN A 149 -26.86 -4.16 2.17
CA GLN A 149 -26.58 -5.06 3.28
C GLN A 149 -25.63 -4.40 4.25
N GLN A 150 -25.94 -4.48 5.54
CA GLN A 150 -25.01 -4.18 6.61
C GLN A 150 -25.03 -5.33 7.61
N SER A 151 -23.85 -5.76 8.04
CA SER A 151 -23.71 -6.85 9.00
C SER A 151 -22.48 -6.65 9.85
N GLU A 152 -22.59 -7.03 11.12
CA GLU A 152 -21.43 -7.22 11.98
C GLU A 152 -20.84 -8.61 11.71
N ILE A 153 -19.57 -8.67 11.35
CA ILE A 153 -18.94 -9.92 10.87
C ILE A 153 -17.94 -10.52 11.85
N GLY A 154 -17.70 -9.86 12.99
CA GLY A 154 -16.78 -10.34 14.01
C GLY A 154 -16.26 -9.24 14.93
N PRO A 155 -15.24 -9.56 15.74
CA PRO A 155 -14.49 -8.54 16.49
C PRO A 155 -13.73 -7.62 15.53
N GLU A 156 -13.20 -6.50 16.02
CA GLU A 156 -12.56 -5.47 15.20
C GLU A 156 -11.39 -5.97 14.33
N GLU A 157 -10.68 -7.01 14.76
CA GLU A 157 -9.58 -7.63 14.01
C GLU A 157 -10.06 -8.33 12.76
N ALA A 158 -11.34 -8.73 12.72
CA ALA A 158 -11.93 -9.32 11.53
C ALA A 158 -11.85 -8.35 10.34
N CYS A 159 -11.82 -7.03 10.56
CA CYS A 159 -11.65 -6.03 9.50
C CYS A 159 -10.27 -6.05 8.85
N TYR A 160 -9.26 -6.68 9.47
CA TYR A 160 -7.91 -6.80 8.91
C TYR A 160 -7.66 -8.13 8.20
N ASN A 161 -8.52 -9.14 8.43
CA ASN A 161 -8.35 -10.50 7.94
C ASN A 161 -9.23 -10.83 6.72
N ILE A 162 -9.74 -9.81 6.02
CA ILE A 162 -10.66 -9.96 4.90
C ILE A 162 -9.90 -9.89 3.59
N GLY A 163 -9.59 -11.05 3.03
CA GLY A 163 -9.06 -11.15 1.67
C GLY A 163 -8.02 -12.25 1.49
N ASP A 164 -8.49 -13.48 1.29
CA ASP A 164 -7.73 -14.48 0.52
C ASP A 164 -7.29 -13.84 -0.81
N ALA A 165 -5.98 -13.83 -1.01
CA ALA A 165 -5.25 -13.42 -2.22
C ALA A 165 -5.56 -14.26 -3.48
N SER A 166 -6.70 -14.95 -3.55
CA SER A 166 -6.99 -16.01 -4.52
C SER A 166 -7.70 -15.56 -5.80
N ASN A 167 -7.86 -14.25 -6.06
CA ASN A 167 -8.57 -13.77 -7.27
C ASN A 167 -7.82 -12.77 -8.15
N LEU A 168 -6.51 -12.59 -7.94
CA LEU A 168 -5.65 -11.80 -8.84
C LEU A 168 -5.14 -12.61 -10.05
N GLN A 169 -5.32 -13.95 -10.06
CA GLN A 169 -4.70 -14.82 -11.07
C GLN A 169 -5.50 -15.00 -12.39
N SER A 170 -6.77 -14.58 -12.47
CA SER A 170 -7.58 -14.82 -13.68
C SER A 170 -7.62 -13.66 -14.68
N VAL A 171 -6.93 -12.55 -14.43
CA VAL A 171 -6.84 -11.40 -15.37
C VAL A 171 -5.56 -11.46 -16.23
N GLN A 172 -4.57 -12.26 -15.83
CA GLN A 172 -3.27 -12.41 -16.50
C GLN A 172 -3.31 -13.10 -17.88
N ARG A 173 -4.46 -13.61 -18.34
CA ARG A 173 -4.56 -14.33 -19.62
C ARG A 173 -5.17 -13.52 -20.78
N ALA A 174 -5.52 -12.25 -20.57
CA ALA A 174 -6.23 -11.45 -21.58
C ALA A 174 -5.40 -10.38 -22.30
N LEU A 175 -4.12 -10.17 -21.98
CA LEU A 175 -3.30 -9.14 -22.63
C LEU A 175 -1.93 -9.70 -23.04
N GLY A 176 -1.94 -10.59 -24.03
CA GLY A 176 -0.76 -10.91 -24.81
C GLY A 176 -0.53 -9.84 -25.89
N GLY A 177 0.72 -9.43 -26.09
CA GLY A 177 1.11 -8.76 -27.33
C GLY A 177 2.31 -7.82 -27.27
N LYS A 178 3.48 -8.39 -27.63
CA LYS A 178 4.62 -7.80 -28.37
C LYS A 178 5.64 -6.92 -27.62
N GLU A 179 6.84 -7.51 -27.49
CA GLU A 179 8.13 -6.84 -27.34
C GLU A 179 8.55 -6.09 -28.61
N GLU A 180 9.28 -4.97 -28.45
CA GLU A 180 10.27 -4.43 -29.41
C GLU A 180 11.37 -3.61 -28.66
N PRO A 181 12.57 -3.37 -29.23
CA PRO A 181 13.83 -3.52 -28.51
C PRO A 181 14.74 -2.26 -28.39
N SER A 182 15.69 -2.37 -27.46
CA SER A 182 17.08 -1.85 -27.39
C SER A 182 17.40 -0.37 -27.65
N ASN A 183 18.02 0.31 -26.65
CA ASN A 183 19.47 0.64 -26.65
C ASN A 183 19.82 1.67 -25.55
N LEU A 184 20.84 1.37 -24.73
CA LEU A 184 21.66 2.34 -23.99
C LEU A 184 23.08 1.74 -23.80
N PRO A 185 24.15 2.55 -23.87
CA PRO A 185 25.52 2.08 -24.08
C PRO A 185 26.24 1.62 -22.79
N ASP A 186 27.26 0.77 -23.00
CA ASP A 186 28.15 0.17 -22.00
C ASP A 186 28.88 1.20 -21.13
N ILE A 187 28.91 0.94 -19.81
CA ILE A 187 29.88 1.50 -18.87
C ILE A 187 30.61 0.32 -18.21
N ALA A 188 31.95 0.32 -18.31
CA ALA A 188 32.84 -0.71 -17.78
C ALA A 188 32.77 -0.86 -16.24
N PRO A 189 33.11 -2.04 -15.67
CA PRO A 189 32.95 -2.31 -14.23
C PRO A 189 34.12 -1.79 -13.38
N ALA A 190 33.82 -1.32 -12.17
CA ALA A 190 34.77 -0.85 -11.16
C ALA A 190 35.44 -2.00 -10.35
N THR A 191 36.62 -1.71 -9.79
CA THR A 191 37.61 -2.63 -9.17
C THR A 191 37.18 -3.19 -7.79
N PRO A 192 37.60 -4.42 -7.38
CA PRO A 192 37.04 -5.14 -6.21
C PRO A 192 37.36 -4.57 -4.81
N ALA A 193 38.44 -3.80 -4.64
CA ALA A 193 38.85 -3.30 -3.31
C ALA A 193 37.95 -2.19 -2.75
N SER A 194 37.38 -1.34 -3.62
CA SER A 194 36.40 -0.30 -3.23
C SER A 194 35.10 -0.93 -2.74
N ALA A 195 34.64 -1.99 -3.42
CA ALA A 195 33.37 -2.63 -3.11
C ALA A 195 33.28 -3.22 -1.69
N HIS A 196 34.40 -3.67 -1.13
CA HIS A 196 34.45 -4.18 0.24
C HIS A 196 34.33 -3.08 1.30
N SER A 197 35.04 -1.95 1.16
CA SER A 197 34.93 -0.84 2.12
C SER A 197 33.57 -0.15 2.03
N ASP A 198 33.02 -0.03 0.82
CA ASP A 198 31.72 0.58 0.60
C ASP A 198 30.59 -0.26 1.21
N ARG A 199 30.68 -1.59 1.10
CA ARG A 199 29.73 -2.51 1.75
C ARG A 199 29.77 -2.40 3.28
N GLU A 200 30.96 -2.37 3.86
CA GLU A 200 31.12 -2.23 5.32
C GLU A 200 30.56 -0.89 5.81
N ALA A 201 30.86 0.21 5.11
CA ALA A 201 30.33 1.53 5.42
C ALA A 201 28.80 1.59 5.37
N ASN A 202 28.19 0.94 4.38
CA ASN A 202 26.73 0.87 4.22
C ASN A 202 26.05 0.06 5.34
N LEU A 203 26.63 -1.08 5.73
CA LEU A 203 26.13 -1.87 6.86
C LEU A 203 26.26 -1.13 8.20
N ASN A 204 27.36 -0.40 8.39
CA ASN A 204 27.54 0.47 9.56
C ASN A 204 26.51 1.61 9.59
N GLN A 205 26.17 2.18 8.44
CA GLN A 205 25.11 3.17 8.32
C GLN A 205 23.75 2.59 8.74
N GLN A 206 23.41 1.39 8.25
CA GLN A 206 22.19 0.68 8.63
C GLN A 206 22.15 0.39 10.15
N ALA A 207 23.25 -0.11 10.70
CA ALA A 207 23.37 -0.37 12.13
C ALA A 207 23.16 0.90 12.96
N GLY A 208 23.73 2.03 12.53
CA GLY A 208 23.53 3.34 13.15
C GLY A 208 22.06 3.79 13.14
N PHE A 209 21.36 3.61 12.01
CA PHE A 209 19.93 3.89 11.91
C PHE A 209 19.12 3.04 12.90
N ILE A 210 19.36 1.72 12.92
CA ILE A 210 18.68 0.79 13.83
C ILE A 210 18.97 1.15 15.29
N ALA A 211 20.22 1.51 15.63
CA ALA A 211 20.61 1.91 16.97
C ALA A 211 19.90 3.19 17.42
N ALA A 212 19.76 4.19 16.52
CA ALA A 212 19.02 5.42 16.82
C ALA A 212 17.55 5.14 17.18
N VAL A 213 16.90 4.25 16.43
CA VAL A 213 15.51 3.85 16.70
C VAL A 213 15.40 3.07 18.01
N LYS A 214 16.29 2.09 18.25
CA LYS A 214 16.31 1.31 19.50
C LYS A 214 16.57 2.18 20.72
N HIS A 215 17.48 3.15 20.63
CA HIS A 215 17.75 4.08 21.72
C HIS A 215 16.51 4.89 22.08
N ALA A 216 15.77 5.40 21.08
CA ALA A 216 14.51 6.10 21.33
C ALA A 216 13.45 5.22 22.00
N ARG A 217 13.38 3.92 21.69
CA ARG A 217 12.51 2.97 22.41
C ARG A 217 12.88 2.85 23.88
N THR A 218 14.17 2.77 24.18
CA THR A 218 14.66 2.70 25.57
C THR A 218 14.25 3.96 26.34
N GLU A 219 14.48 5.15 25.79
CA GLU A 219 14.10 6.42 26.44
C GLU A 219 12.58 6.54 26.60
N TYR A 220 11.81 6.10 25.60
CA TYR A 220 10.34 6.06 25.69
C TYR A 220 9.84 5.12 26.79
N ALA A 221 10.46 3.94 26.93
CA ALA A 221 10.09 2.99 27.98
C ALA A 221 10.46 3.51 29.39
N GLN A 222 11.55 4.25 29.52
CA GLN A 222 12.03 4.82 30.79
C GLN A 222 11.34 6.14 31.18
N GLY A 223 10.58 6.74 30.26
CA GLY A 223 9.85 7.98 30.52
C GLY A 223 8.82 7.83 31.64
N GLN A 224 9.00 8.60 32.72
CA GLN A 224 8.16 8.53 33.92
C GLN A 224 6.74 9.10 33.74
N ASN A 225 6.50 9.87 32.68
CA ASN A 225 5.22 10.47 32.33
C ASN A 225 5.15 10.75 30.83
N ASP A 226 3.97 11.12 30.33
CA ASP A 226 3.73 11.29 28.89
C ASP A 226 4.61 12.37 28.25
N MET A 227 4.96 13.43 29.00
CA MET A 227 5.87 14.47 28.50
C MET A 227 7.29 13.95 28.32
N ALA A 228 7.80 13.16 29.27
CA ALA A 228 9.11 12.51 29.16
C ALA A 228 9.14 11.50 28.00
N LYS A 229 8.08 10.72 27.83
CA LYS A 229 7.90 9.82 26.69
C LYS A 229 7.85 10.59 25.36
N GLY A 230 7.20 11.75 25.35
CA GLY A 230 7.13 12.67 24.21
C GLY A 230 8.50 13.10 23.67
N ALA A 231 9.51 13.21 24.53
CA ALA A 231 10.87 13.63 24.14
C ALA A 231 11.61 12.59 23.26
N ALA A 232 11.18 11.32 23.28
CA ALA A 232 11.83 10.26 22.52
C ALA A 232 11.75 10.45 21.00
N ARG A 233 10.64 11.02 20.50
CA ARG A 233 10.43 11.24 19.06
C ARG A 233 11.37 12.27 18.44
N PRO A 234 11.48 13.51 18.93
CA PRO A 234 12.42 14.48 18.38
C PRO A 234 13.89 14.02 18.54
N MET A 235 14.21 13.31 19.62
CA MET A 235 15.53 12.69 19.79
C MET A 235 15.80 11.63 18.72
N ARG A 236 14.84 10.73 18.46
CA ARG A 236 14.92 9.75 17.39
C ARG A 236 15.17 10.41 16.04
N ALA A 237 14.40 11.45 15.71
CA ALA A 237 14.53 12.20 14.47
C ALA A 237 15.95 12.75 14.27
N LYS A 238 16.52 13.38 15.32
CA LYS A 238 17.89 13.88 15.31
C LYS A 238 18.92 12.76 15.09
N ASN A 239 18.80 11.66 15.82
CA ASN A 239 19.78 10.57 15.78
C ASN A 239 19.70 9.78 14.46
N VAL A 240 18.49 9.57 13.93
CA VAL A 240 18.27 9.01 12.60
C VAL A 240 18.91 9.90 11.53
N CYS A 241 18.70 11.22 11.61
CA CYS A 241 19.33 12.16 10.69
C CYS A 241 20.86 12.09 10.73
N ALA A 242 21.45 12.00 11.92
CA ALA A 242 22.90 11.89 12.08
C ALA A 242 23.46 10.56 11.54
N ALA A 243 22.70 9.46 11.64
CA ALA A 243 23.09 8.17 11.08
C ALA A 243 23.01 8.14 9.55
N LEU A 244 22.13 8.95 8.96
CA LEU A 244 21.92 9.03 7.53
C LEU A 244 22.86 10.07 6.90
N LYS A 245 23.83 9.64 6.07
CA LYS A 245 24.69 10.52 5.25
C LYS A 245 23.93 11.02 4.00
N GLY A 246 22.72 11.55 4.20
CA GLY A 246 21.72 11.82 3.16
C GLY A 246 20.58 10.79 3.14
N TYR A 247 19.60 11.00 2.26
CA TYR A 247 18.37 10.19 2.24
C TYR A 247 18.47 8.89 1.44
N SER A 248 19.52 8.72 0.65
CA SER A 248 19.73 7.51 -0.16
C SER A 248 20.62 6.52 0.60
N VAL A 249 20.29 5.24 0.46
CA VAL A 249 21.05 4.13 1.03
C VAL A 249 21.26 3.04 -0.01
N SER A 250 22.36 2.31 0.12
CA SER A 250 22.72 1.24 -0.80
C SER A 250 23.16 0.00 -0.04
N GLY A 251 22.80 -1.17 -0.54
CA GLY A 251 23.29 -2.44 0.00
C GLY A 251 22.86 -2.73 1.44
N TRP A 252 21.75 -2.15 1.89
CA TRP A 252 21.16 -2.48 3.19
C TRP A 252 20.54 -3.87 3.13
N ILE A 253 20.46 -4.55 4.27
CA ILE A 253 19.95 -5.91 4.35
C ILE A 253 18.65 -5.97 5.16
N GLY A 254 17.77 -6.90 4.87
CA GLY A 254 16.55 -7.06 5.64
C GLY A 254 15.72 -8.24 5.17
N LYS A 255 14.60 -8.46 5.85
CA LYS A 255 13.68 -9.54 5.56
C LYS A 255 12.41 -9.01 4.92
N ILE A 256 11.96 -9.61 3.82
CA ILE A 256 10.67 -9.27 3.24
C ILE A 256 9.57 -9.67 4.23
N SER A 257 8.85 -8.68 4.78
CA SER A 257 7.72 -8.90 5.69
C SER A 257 6.38 -8.80 4.97
N LYS A 258 6.34 -8.14 3.81
CA LYS A 258 5.17 -8.10 2.92
C LYS A 258 5.59 -7.91 1.48
N LEU A 259 5.00 -8.67 0.58
CA LEU A 259 5.17 -8.53 -0.86
C LEU A 259 3.82 -8.72 -1.54
N SER A 260 3.25 -7.63 -2.03
CA SER A 260 1.93 -7.65 -2.66
C SER A 260 1.84 -6.66 -3.83
N SER A 261 0.66 -6.55 -4.44
CA SER A 261 0.34 -5.45 -5.35
C SER A 261 -0.94 -4.78 -4.88
N ASN A 262 -1.06 -3.48 -5.11
CA ASN A 262 -2.30 -2.75 -4.83
C ASN A 262 -3.33 -3.01 -5.94
N SER A 263 -4.53 -2.41 -5.81
CA SER A 263 -5.62 -2.57 -6.80
C SER A 263 -5.31 -2.02 -8.20
N GLU A 264 -4.24 -1.24 -8.35
CA GLU A 264 -3.76 -0.69 -9.62
C GLU A 264 -2.62 -1.54 -10.24
N GLY A 265 -2.23 -2.64 -9.59
CA GLY A 265 -1.13 -3.50 -10.05
C GLY A 265 0.26 -2.98 -9.71
N LYS A 266 0.39 -1.90 -8.93
CA LYS A 266 1.69 -1.43 -8.43
C LYS A 266 2.15 -2.29 -7.25
N GLY A 267 3.44 -2.60 -7.21
CA GLY A 267 4.06 -3.39 -6.16
C GLY A 267 4.05 -2.65 -4.81
N VAL A 268 3.70 -3.39 -3.77
CA VAL A 268 3.77 -2.98 -2.37
C VAL A 268 4.81 -3.86 -1.69
N LEU A 269 5.82 -3.25 -1.09
CA LEU A 269 6.95 -3.95 -0.49
C LEU A 269 7.21 -3.43 0.92
N HIS A 270 7.25 -4.34 1.89
CA HIS A 270 7.70 -4.06 3.25
C HIS A 270 8.92 -4.91 3.57
N ILE A 271 9.96 -4.28 4.13
CA ILE A 271 11.19 -4.92 4.57
C ILE A 271 11.39 -4.62 6.05
N GLU A 272 11.46 -5.68 6.87
CA GLU A 272 11.90 -5.58 8.25
C GLU A 272 13.43 -5.57 8.30
N ILE A 273 14.02 -4.48 8.78
CA ILE A 273 15.49 -4.32 8.88
C ILE A 273 16.03 -4.70 10.27
N SER A 274 15.15 -4.82 11.25
CA SER A 274 15.38 -5.25 12.64
C SER A 274 14.01 -5.47 13.28
N PRO A 275 13.88 -6.28 14.35
CA PRO A 275 12.59 -6.51 15.00
C PRO A 275 11.80 -5.22 15.22
N GLN A 276 10.58 -5.20 14.66
CA GLN A 276 9.64 -4.08 14.72
C GLN A 276 10.08 -2.78 14.01
N ILE A 277 11.10 -2.80 13.16
CA ILE A 277 11.53 -1.63 12.38
C ILE A 277 11.33 -1.96 10.90
N THR A 278 10.34 -1.32 10.28
CA THR A 278 9.95 -1.62 8.90
C THR A 278 10.23 -0.45 7.98
N LEU A 279 10.84 -0.73 6.83
CA LEU A 279 10.83 0.16 5.67
C LEU A 279 9.76 -0.31 4.71
N LYS A 280 8.88 0.57 4.26
CA LYS A 280 7.76 0.18 3.41
C LYS A 280 7.44 1.18 2.31
N THR A 281 6.83 0.68 1.26
CA THR A 281 6.03 1.51 0.36
C THR A 281 4.69 1.85 1.04
N TRP A 282 3.98 2.84 0.51
CA TRP A 282 2.54 2.92 0.73
C TRP A 282 1.84 1.64 0.27
N ASN A 283 0.66 1.38 0.81
CA ASN A 283 -0.21 0.29 0.39
C ASN A 283 -1.34 0.76 -0.54
N ASN A 284 -1.47 2.06 -0.81
CA ASN A 284 -2.46 2.66 -1.69
C ASN A 284 -1.88 3.84 -2.50
N ALA A 285 -2.24 3.94 -3.77
CA ALA A 285 -1.63 4.91 -4.70
C ALA A 285 -1.99 6.37 -4.44
N LEU A 286 -3.09 6.62 -3.73
CA LEU A 286 -3.53 7.96 -3.38
C LEU A 286 -2.67 8.60 -2.27
N SER A 287 -2.28 7.83 -1.25
CA SER A 287 -1.29 8.29 -0.25
C SER A 287 0.10 8.41 -0.87
N ASP A 288 0.35 7.64 -1.92
CA ASP A 288 1.61 7.61 -2.65
C ASP A 288 1.80 8.77 -3.64
N ILE A 289 0.76 9.55 -3.97
CA ILE A 289 0.83 10.55 -5.04
C ILE A 289 1.92 11.64 -4.85
N SER A 290 2.26 11.95 -3.59
CA SER A 290 3.33 12.88 -3.23
C SER A 290 4.65 12.17 -2.93
N ASP A 291 4.60 10.89 -2.56
CA ASP A 291 5.75 10.16 -2.03
C ASP A 291 6.33 9.16 -3.04
N GLY A 292 5.62 8.74 -4.09
CA GLY A 292 6.12 7.91 -5.20
C GLY A 292 6.89 6.66 -4.77
N THR A 293 6.42 5.98 -3.73
CA THR A 293 7.03 4.78 -3.14
C THR A 293 6.52 3.47 -3.74
N LEU A 294 5.32 3.44 -4.32
CA LEU A 294 4.79 2.25 -4.96
C LEU A 294 5.64 1.86 -6.16
N ILE A 295 5.81 0.56 -6.33
CA ILE A 295 6.71 0.01 -7.34
C ILE A 295 5.94 -0.17 -8.65
N GLU A 296 6.30 0.58 -9.68
CA GLU A 296 5.65 0.48 -11.00
C GLU A 296 5.85 -0.90 -11.64
N ALA A 297 4.79 -1.52 -12.16
CA ALA A 297 4.80 -2.91 -12.67
C ALA A 297 5.84 -3.20 -13.78
N GLY A 298 6.24 -2.17 -14.54
CA GLY A 298 7.26 -2.27 -15.58
C GLY A 298 8.70 -2.00 -15.11
N SER A 299 8.90 -1.61 -13.85
CA SER A 299 10.20 -1.22 -13.34
C SER A 299 11.14 -2.41 -13.10
N LYS A 300 12.46 -2.15 -13.08
CA LYS A 300 13.47 -3.14 -12.72
C LYS A 300 13.19 -3.74 -11.33
N VAL A 301 12.90 -2.87 -10.35
CA VAL A 301 12.67 -3.29 -8.97
C VAL A 301 11.38 -4.10 -8.83
N PHE A 302 10.35 -3.87 -9.64
CA PHE A 302 9.17 -4.74 -9.69
C PHE A 302 9.54 -6.16 -10.13
N ARG A 303 10.28 -6.29 -11.23
CA ARG A 303 10.71 -7.60 -11.73
C ARG A 303 11.55 -8.35 -10.69
N GLN A 304 12.50 -7.65 -10.05
CA GLN A 304 13.30 -8.22 -8.98
C GLN A 304 12.44 -8.67 -7.79
N ALA A 305 11.57 -7.78 -7.29
CA ALA A 305 10.71 -8.06 -6.13
C ALA A 305 9.73 -9.22 -6.43
N SER A 306 9.16 -9.26 -7.62
CA SER A 306 8.18 -10.28 -8.04
C SER A 306 8.75 -11.71 -8.12
N ALA A 307 10.07 -11.83 -8.23
CA ALA A 307 10.77 -13.12 -8.21
C ALA A 307 11.13 -13.60 -6.79
N LEU A 308 10.90 -12.76 -5.77
CA LEU A 308 11.17 -13.05 -4.36
C LEU A 308 9.90 -13.53 -3.65
N ARG A 309 10.05 -13.90 -2.38
CA ARG A 309 8.96 -14.37 -1.53
C ARG A 309 9.02 -13.72 -0.16
N GLU A 310 7.88 -13.62 0.51
CA GLU A 310 7.82 -13.21 1.91
C GLU A 310 8.68 -14.14 2.78
N GLY A 311 9.35 -13.54 3.78
CA GLY A 311 10.31 -14.20 4.65
C GLY A 311 11.73 -14.31 4.10
N ALA A 312 11.97 -13.96 2.82
CA ALA A 312 13.30 -13.98 2.23
C ALA A 312 14.21 -12.90 2.82
N ASP A 313 15.45 -13.27 3.12
CA ASP A 313 16.53 -12.33 3.43
C ASP A 313 17.10 -11.76 2.13
N ILE A 314 17.20 -10.43 2.07
CA ILE A 314 17.50 -9.70 0.84
C ILE A 314 18.46 -8.55 1.12
N GLN A 315 19.17 -8.15 0.07
CA GLN A 315 19.86 -6.87 0.00
C GLN A 315 19.00 -5.91 -0.83
N PHE A 316 18.92 -4.65 -0.41
CA PHE A 316 18.14 -3.62 -1.09
C PHE A 316 18.84 -2.26 -1.07
N SER A 317 18.43 -1.40 -1.99
CA SER A 317 18.86 0.00 -2.09
C SER A 317 17.66 0.90 -2.37
N GLY A 318 17.80 2.19 -2.09
CA GLY A 318 16.74 3.16 -2.35
C GLY A 318 16.90 4.46 -1.59
N SER A 319 15.78 5.16 -1.37
CA SER A 319 15.79 6.44 -0.66
C SER A 319 14.63 6.59 0.31
N PHE A 320 14.91 7.14 1.47
CA PHE A 320 13.91 7.63 2.41
C PHE A 320 13.17 8.85 1.87
N ILE A 321 11.91 9.02 2.28
CA ILE A 321 11.17 10.25 2.03
C ILE A 321 11.53 11.29 3.10
N PRO A 322 12.00 12.50 2.75
CA PRO A 322 12.31 13.54 3.73
C PRO A 322 11.08 13.97 4.55
N SER A 323 11.30 14.32 5.82
CA SER A 323 10.29 14.87 6.73
C SER A 323 10.89 16.00 7.56
N SER A 324 10.17 17.12 7.66
CA SER A 324 10.55 18.25 8.53
C SER A 324 10.34 17.95 10.02
N ILE A 325 9.61 16.89 10.36
CA ILE A 325 9.28 16.50 11.73
C ILE A 325 10.20 15.38 12.22
N ASP A 326 10.35 14.32 11.42
CA ASP A 326 11.02 13.08 11.84
C ASP A 326 12.35 12.81 11.12
N CYS A 327 12.91 13.81 10.40
CA CYS A 327 13.99 13.69 9.41
C CYS A 327 13.59 12.88 8.17
N VAL A 328 13.06 11.68 8.37
CA VAL A 328 12.49 10.81 7.34
C VAL A 328 11.04 10.47 7.70
N LYS A 329 10.20 10.30 6.68
CA LYS A 329 8.76 10.15 6.86
C LYS A 329 8.44 8.83 7.55
N GLU A 330 7.73 8.93 8.66
CA GLU A 330 7.28 7.82 9.49
C GLU A 330 5.75 7.77 9.48
N GLY A 331 5.19 6.58 9.31
CA GLY A 331 3.78 6.37 8.97
C GLY A 331 2.87 5.96 10.13
N SER A 332 3.39 5.81 11.34
CA SER A 332 2.60 5.40 12.51
C SER A 332 1.63 6.47 12.96
N LEU A 333 0.48 6.05 13.48
CA LEU A 333 -0.59 6.95 13.92
C LEU A 333 -0.38 7.50 15.34
N THR A 334 0.23 6.72 16.23
CA THR A 334 0.42 7.08 17.64
C THR A 334 1.89 7.32 17.94
N LEU A 335 2.16 8.11 18.99
CA LEU A 335 3.53 8.27 19.48
C LEU A 335 4.14 6.91 19.85
N SER A 336 3.44 6.06 20.60
CA SER A 336 3.90 4.70 20.93
C SER A 336 4.21 3.90 19.66
N GLY A 337 3.32 3.88 18.67
CA GLY A 337 3.58 3.19 17.39
C GLY A 337 4.81 3.72 16.69
N SER A 338 4.95 5.05 16.62
CA SER A 338 6.09 5.72 15.98
C SER A 338 7.43 5.42 16.67
N ILE A 339 7.43 5.01 17.94
CA ILE A 339 8.65 4.68 18.67
C ILE A 339 8.88 3.18 18.73
N GLU A 340 7.87 2.43 19.15
CA GLU A 340 7.95 1.00 19.43
C GLU A 340 7.91 0.16 18.15
N ARG A 341 7.18 0.57 17.12
CA ARG A 341 7.04 -0.18 15.86
C ARG A 341 7.01 0.73 14.62
N PRO A 342 8.02 1.59 14.42
CA PRO A 342 7.98 2.57 13.35
C PRO A 342 7.96 1.94 11.97
N GLU A 343 7.20 2.59 11.10
CA GLU A 343 7.05 2.24 9.70
C GLU A 343 7.53 3.40 8.84
N TYR A 344 8.75 3.32 8.35
CA TYR A 344 9.34 4.38 7.54
C TYR A 344 8.99 4.19 6.07
N LEU A 345 8.62 5.29 5.42
CA LEU A 345 8.37 5.25 3.99
C LEU A 345 9.66 5.29 3.18
N PHE A 346 9.71 4.43 2.18
CA PHE A 346 10.93 4.17 1.42
C PHE A 346 10.61 3.90 -0.05
N ARG A 347 11.40 4.50 -0.95
CA ARG A 347 11.41 4.21 -2.39
C ARG A 347 12.49 3.20 -2.68
N PHE A 348 12.12 1.98 -3.05
CA PHE A 348 13.08 0.95 -3.43
C PHE A 348 13.58 1.19 -4.86
N SER A 349 14.90 1.13 -5.05
CA SER A 349 15.53 1.24 -6.38
C SER A 349 16.15 -0.08 -6.85
N ASP A 350 16.49 -0.98 -5.92
CA ASP A 350 17.05 -2.30 -6.20
C ASP A 350 16.73 -3.25 -5.05
N VAL A 351 16.41 -4.51 -5.38
CA VAL A 351 16.27 -5.61 -4.42
C VAL A 351 16.86 -6.89 -5.00
N SER A 352 17.55 -7.67 -4.18
CA SER A 352 18.20 -8.93 -4.59
C SER A 352 18.28 -9.92 -3.43
N PRO A 353 18.22 -11.25 -3.69
CA PRO A 353 18.39 -12.26 -2.64
C PRO A 353 19.84 -12.28 -2.12
N ILE A 354 20.02 -12.71 -0.86
CA ILE A 354 21.33 -12.96 -0.23
C ILE A 354 21.61 -14.45 -0.13
#